data_AF-A0A9D1LVF9-F1
#
_entry.id   AF-A0A9D1LVF9-F1
#
_cell.length_a   1.000
_cell.length_b   1.000
_cell.length_c   1.000
_cell.angle_alpha   90.00
_cell.angle_beta   90.00
_cell.angle_gamma   90.00
#
_symmetry.space_group_name_H-M   'P 1'
#
loop_
_entity.id
_entity.type
_entity.pdbx_description
1 polymer ?
#
loop_
_entity_poly.entity_id
_entity_poly.type
_entity_poly.pdbx_seq_one_letter_code
_entity_poly.pdbx_strand_id
1 'polypeptide(L)'
;MMKKVLLVLMMAALCLAGGCKAKVQTEETPFDMAQAEELITRVEEPVLELYGKETVPRIEYDALLKDMNMFLQEKAANIVDTFFDGKELADESIQELKVVQENFYPTILHNGFEIAEAKTVKTTEADGTVTERLEIREEYTGDNEKMQQERFSRTYIFKKEENAFLFEKFEGTLNYMGTEYDALKNDLK
;
A
#
# COMPACT_ATOMS: atom_id res chain seq x y z
N MET A 1 24.16 -14.95 62.12
CA MET A 1 24.60 -15.03 60.71
C MET A 1 23.52 -15.48 59.71
N MET A 2 22.27 -15.77 60.11
CA MET A 2 21.20 -16.26 59.20
C MET A 2 20.42 -15.18 58.42
N LYS A 3 20.56 -13.88 58.75
CA LYS A 3 19.78 -12.80 58.10
C LYS A 3 20.31 -12.40 56.71
N LYS A 4 21.58 -12.69 56.39
CA LYS A 4 22.20 -12.30 55.11
C LYS A 4 21.92 -13.29 53.98
N VAL A 5 21.59 -14.54 54.29
CA VAL A 5 21.30 -15.58 53.28
C VAL A 5 19.88 -15.45 52.74
N LEU A 6 18.93 -15.00 53.57
CA LEU A 6 17.52 -14.84 53.18
C LEU A 6 17.32 -13.68 52.17
N LEU A 7 18.14 -12.63 52.24
CA LEU A 7 18.04 -11.47 51.35
C LEU A 7 18.53 -11.77 49.92
N VAL A 8 19.52 -12.65 49.78
CA VAL A 8 20.10 -13.05 48.48
C VAL A 8 19.16 -13.99 47.71
N LEU A 9 18.44 -14.86 48.42
CA LEU A 9 17.43 -15.75 47.81
C LEU A 9 16.19 -14.99 47.32
N MET A 10 15.82 -13.88 47.98
CA MET A 10 14.69 -13.05 47.54
C MET A 10 15.00 -12.22 46.28
N MET A 11 16.24 -11.77 46.08
CA MET A 11 16.66 -11.06 44.86
C MET A 11 16.78 -11.99 43.64
N ALA A 12 17.14 -13.25 43.82
CA ALA A 12 17.21 -14.22 42.72
C ALA A 12 15.82 -14.63 42.19
N ALA A 13 14.78 -14.57 43.02
CA ALA A 13 13.41 -14.91 42.62
C ALA A 13 12.72 -13.81 41.78
N LEU A 14 13.17 -12.56 41.85
CA LEU A 14 12.62 -11.46 41.05
C LEU A 14 13.16 -11.39 39.61
N CYS A 15 14.29 -12.03 39.30
CA CYS A 15 14.83 -12.07 37.94
C CYS A 15 14.18 -13.13 37.03
N LEU A 16 13.43 -14.08 37.59
CA LEU A 16 12.74 -15.13 36.82
C LEU A 16 11.29 -14.78 36.44
N ALA A 17 10.79 -13.62 36.89
CA ALA A 17 9.49 -13.07 36.51
C ALA A 17 9.56 -12.14 35.30
N GLY A 18 10.67 -12.15 34.54
CA GLY A 18 10.75 -11.52 33.23
C GLY A 18 9.79 -12.23 32.29
N GLY A 19 8.60 -11.64 32.12
CA GLY A 19 7.50 -12.21 31.36
C GLY A 19 7.96 -12.82 30.04
N CYS A 20 7.60 -14.08 29.84
CA CYS A 20 7.71 -14.74 28.55
C CYS A 20 6.80 -13.98 27.60
N LYS A 21 7.33 -12.95 26.92
CA LYS A 21 6.63 -12.32 25.80
C LYS A 21 6.50 -13.41 24.76
N ALA A 22 5.26 -13.85 24.54
CA ALA A 22 4.98 -14.82 23.51
C ALA A 22 5.59 -14.32 22.19
N LYS A 23 6.32 -15.21 21.52
CA LYS A 23 7.25 -14.86 20.46
C LYS A 23 6.50 -14.77 19.14
N VAL A 24 6.48 -13.58 18.53
CA VAL A 24 6.05 -13.41 17.14
C VAL A 24 7.11 -14.01 16.23
N GLN A 25 6.71 -14.86 15.29
CA GLN A 25 7.58 -15.47 14.28
C GLN A 25 7.21 -14.91 12.90
N THR A 26 8.22 -14.49 12.14
CA THR A 26 8.05 -14.00 10.77
C THR A 26 8.88 -14.87 9.83
N GLU A 27 8.25 -15.30 8.73
CA GLU A 27 8.87 -16.05 7.65
C GLU A 27 8.69 -15.27 6.34
N GLU A 28 9.78 -15.06 5.62
CA GLU A 28 9.78 -14.37 4.32
C GLU A 28 10.13 -15.35 3.22
N THR A 29 9.35 -15.37 2.15
CA THR A 29 9.59 -16.21 0.96
C THR A 29 9.61 -15.34 -0.29
N PRO A 30 10.63 -15.46 -1.16
CA PRO A 30 10.66 -14.74 -2.43
C PRO A 30 9.39 -15.01 -3.25
N PHE A 31 8.87 -13.97 -3.89
CA PHE A 31 7.74 -14.05 -4.80
C PHE A 31 8.21 -13.91 -6.24
N ASP A 32 7.42 -14.42 -7.18
CA ASP A 32 7.75 -14.35 -8.60
C ASP A 32 7.61 -12.91 -9.11
N MET A 33 8.66 -12.39 -9.73
CA MET A 33 8.73 -10.98 -10.14
C MET A 33 7.76 -10.66 -11.28
N ALA A 34 7.52 -11.59 -12.21
CA ALA A 34 6.59 -11.37 -13.30
C ALA A 34 5.14 -11.33 -12.79
N GLN A 35 4.80 -12.20 -11.83
CA GLN A 35 3.50 -12.11 -11.15
C GLN A 35 3.37 -10.85 -10.29
N ALA A 36 4.46 -10.38 -9.69
CA ALA A 36 4.47 -9.12 -8.95
C ALA A 36 4.14 -7.93 -9.86
N GLU A 37 4.76 -7.89 -11.04
CA GLU A 37 4.48 -6.87 -12.07
C GLU A 37 3.01 -6.90 -12.53
N GLU A 38 2.46 -8.09 -12.83
CA GLU A 38 1.06 -8.23 -13.21
C GLU A 38 0.09 -7.69 -12.14
N LEU A 39 0.39 -7.95 -10.86
CA LEU A 39 -0.41 -7.45 -9.74
C LEU A 39 -0.34 -5.93 -9.60
N ILE A 40 0.85 -5.33 -9.79
CA ILE A 40 1.01 -3.87 -9.80
C ILE A 40 0.26 -3.25 -10.97
N THR A 41 0.47 -3.74 -12.19
CA THR A 41 -0.20 -3.23 -13.40
C THR A 41 -1.71 -3.23 -13.22
N ARG A 42 -2.28 -4.31 -12.65
CA ARG A 42 -3.71 -4.41 -12.39
C ARG A 42 -4.24 -3.34 -11.41
N VAL A 43 -3.41 -2.89 -10.47
CA VAL A 43 -3.77 -1.82 -9.52
C VAL A 43 -3.64 -0.44 -10.16
N GLU A 44 -2.63 -0.23 -11.00
CA GLU A 44 -2.28 1.11 -11.51
C GLU A 44 -2.96 1.47 -12.84
N GLU A 45 -3.08 0.53 -13.77
CA GLU A 45 -3.58 0.76 -15.13
C GLU A 45 -4.96 1.45 -15.15
N PRO A 46 -5.95 1.05 -14.34
CA PRO A 46 -7.25 1.72 -14.37
C PRO A 46 -7.19 3.18 -13.89
N VAL A 47 -6.28 3.51 -12.97
CA VAL A 47 -6.07 4.89 -12.49
C VAL A 47 -5.31 5.70 -13.54
N LEU A 48 -4.34 5.10 -14.23
CA LEU A 48 -3.63 5.72 -15.35
C LEU A 48 -4.56 6.08 -16.51
N GLU A 49 -5.51 5.20 -16.85
CA GLU A 49 -6.51 5.46 -17.87
C GLU A 49 -7.42 6.65 -17.52
N LEU A 50 -7.73 6.84 -16.23
CA LEU A 50 -8.51 7.98 -15.76
C LEU A 50 -7.74 9.31 -15.81
N TYR A 51 -6.43 9.29 -15.56
CA TYR A 51 -5.62 10.51 -15.51
C TYR A 51 -5.75 11.36 -16.78
N GLY A 52 -5.83 10.73 -17.95
CA GLY A 52 -5.93 11.42 -19.24
C GLY A 52 -7.31 12.00 -19.57
N LYS A 53 -8.33 11.80 -18.72
CA LYS A 53 -9.74 12.15 -19.01
C LYS A 53 -10.20 13.35 -18.20
N GLU A 54 -10.90 14.29 -18.82
CA GLU A 54 -11.58 15.39 -18.12
C GLU A 54 -12.96 14.96 -17.58
N THR A 55 -13.67 14.13 -18.36
CA THR A 55 -14.93 13.51 -17.97
C THR A 55 -14.95 12.03 -18.33
N VAL A 56 -15.78 11.27 -17.63
CA VAL A 56 -16.02 9.85 -17.87
C VAL A 56 -17.53 9.60 -17.89
N PRO A 57 -18.08 8.92 -18.91
CA PRO A 57 -19.47 8.50 -18.89
C PRO A 57 -19.77 7.64 -17.66
N ARG A 58 -20.94 7.81 -17.03
CA ARG A 58 -21.31 7.04 -15.82
C ARG A 58 -21.24 5.52 -16.04
N ILE A 59 -21.55 5.06 -17.25
CA ILE A 59 -21.42 3.64 -17.62
C ILE A 59 -19.97 3.14 -17.61
N GLU A 60 -19.00 3.98 -17.98
CA GLU A 60 -17.57 3.66 -17.89
C GLU A 60 -17.11 3.68 -16.43
N TYR A 61 -17.60 4.63 -15.62
CA TYR A 61 -17.37 4.63 -14.17
C TYR A 61 -17.91 3.35 -13.51
N ASP A 62 -19.13 2.91 -13.85
CA ASP A 62 -19.72 1.69 -13.29
C ASP A 62 -18.91 0.44 -13.70
N ALA A 63 -18.42 0.39 -14.94
CA ALA A 63 -17.54 -0.67 -15.43
C ALA A 63 -16.20 -0.68 -14.68
N LEU A 64 -15.57 0.49 -14.54
CA LEU A 64 -14.35 0.66 -13.76
C LEU A 64 -14.55 0.18 -12.32
N LEU A 65 -15.60 0.63 -11.64
CA LEU A 65 -15.88 0.25 -10.26
C LEU A 65 -16.04 -1.27 -10.12
N LYS A 66 -16.71 -1.92 -11.08
CA LYS A 66 -16.89 -3.36 -11.11
C LYS A 66 -15.55 -4.09 -11.27
N ASP A 67 -14.68 -3.63 -12.17
CA ASP A 67 -13.38 -4.23 -12.42
C ASP A 67 -12.45 -4.06 -11.21
N MET A 68 -12.44 -2.86 -10.63
CA MET A 68 -11.70 -2.52 -9.40
C MET A 68 -12.16 -3.35 -8.19
N ASN A 69 -13.47 -3.62 -8.07
CA ASN A 69 -14.03 -4.44 -7.00
C ASN A 69 -13.51 -5.89 -7.01
N MET A 70 -13.04 -6.40 -8.16
CA MET A 70 -12.45 -7.75 -8.23
C MET A 70 -11.17 -7.90 -7.41
N PHE A 71 -10.46 -6.81 -7.10
CA PHE A 71 -9.19 -6.86 -6.37
C PHE A 71 -9.08 -5.89 -5.18
N LEU A 72 -9.95 -4.87 -5.12
CA LEU A 72 -10.09 -3.97 -3.97
C LEU A 72 -11.28 -4.30 -3.06
N GLN A 73 -12.19 -5.16 -3.52
CA GLN A 73 -13.43 -5.49 -2.82
C GLN A 73 -14.19 -4.23 -2.38
N GLU A 74 -14.73 -4.23 -1.16
CA GLU A 74 -15.48 -3.12 -0.55
C GLU A 74 -14.74 -1.77 -0.52
N LYS A 75 -13.42 -1.74 -0.74
CA LYS A 75 -12.64 -0.51 -0.84
C LYS A 75 -12.68 0.13 -2.23
N ALA A 76 -13.17 -0.57 -3.25
CA ALA A 76 -13.14 -0.09 -4.63
C ALA A 76 -13.81 1.28 -4.78
N ALA A 77 -15.05 1.44 -4.28
CA ALA A 77 -15.77 2.71 -4.34
C ALA A 77 -15.00 3.80 -3.58
N ASN A 78 -14.56 3.53 -2.36
CA ASN A 78 -13.81 4.50 -1.56
C ASN A 78 -12.52 5.01 -2.24
N ILE A 79 -11.91 4.20 -3.12
CA ILE A 79 -10.72 4.58 -3.87
C ILE A 79 -11.10 5.27 -5.18
N VAL A 80 -12.00 4.67 -5.97
CA VAL A 80 -12.39 5.19 -7.30
C VAL A 80 -13.11 6.53 -7.16
N ASP A 81 -14.00 6.68 -6.18
CA ASP A 81 -14.78 7.90 -5.94
C ASP A 81 -13.88 9.12 -5.67
N THR A 82 -12.65 8.89 -5.17
CA THR A 82 -11.68 9.98 -4.94
C THR A 82 -11.30 10.69 -6.23
N PHE A 83 -11.42 10.06 -7.40
CA PHE A 83 -11.06 10.68 -8.67
C PHE A 83 -12.20 11.47 -9.32
N PHE A 84 -13.37 11.55 -8.69
CA PHE A 84 -14.55 12.20 -9.25
C PHE A 84 -15.15 13.26 -8.31
N ASP A 85 -15.96 14.17 -8.87
CA ASP A 85 -16.73 15.11 -8.04
C ASP A 85 -17.85 14.36 -7.30
N GLY A 86 -17.78 14.34 -5.97
CA GLY A 86 -18.74 13.61 -5.15
C GLY A 86 -20.18 14.11 -5.24
N LYS A 87 -20.41 15.38 -5.62
CA LYS A 87 -21.77 15.90 -5.86
C LYS A 87 -22.33 15.35 -7.17
N GLU A 88 -21.49 15.25 -8.19
CA GLU A 88 -21.89 14.67 -9.47
C GLU A 88 -22.14 13.16 -9.36
N LEU A 89 -21.32 12.45 -8.58
CA LEU A 89 -21.55 11.03 -8.29
C LEU A 89 -22.91 10.77 -7.64
N ALA A 90 -23.31 11.64 -6.70
CA ALA A 90 -24.57 11.54 -5.97
C ALA A 90 -25.82 11.92 -6.79
N ASP A 91 -25.67 12.60 -7.93
CA ASP A 91 -26.77 12.99 -8.82
C ASP A 91 -26.87 12.02 -10.02
N GLU A 92 -27.80 11.06 -9.94
CA GLU A 92 -28.03 10.06 -10.99
C GLU A 92 -28.43 10.66 -12.35
N SER A 93 -28.88 11.92 -12.41
CA SER A 93 -29.21 12.58 -13.68
C SER A 93 -27.97 12.97 -14.49
N ILE A 94 -26.80 13.08 -13.84
CA ILE A 94 -25.52 13.39 -14.48
C ILE A 94 -24.96 12.12 -15.10
N GLN A 95 -24.78 12.15 -16.43
CA GLN A 95 -24.30 11.02 -17.22
C GLN A 95 -22.80 11.13 -17.58
N GLU A 96 -22.23 12.32 -17.47
CA GLU A 96 -20.80 12.59 -17.67
C GLU A 96 -20.23 13.07 -16.35
N LEU A 97 -19.37 12.27 -15.73
CA LEU A 97 -18.77 12.55 -14.44
C LEU A 97 -17.44 13.25 -14.63
N LYS A 98 -17.27 14.40 -13.97
CA LYS A 98 -16.01 15.12 -14.00
C LYS A 98 -14.94 14.38 -13.20
N VAL A 99 -13.78 14.22 -13.83
CA VAL A 99 -12.55 13.72 -13.19
C VAL A 99 -11.85 14.87 -12.47
N VAL A 100 -11.51 14.67 -11.20
CA VAL A 100 -10.81 15.63 -10.36
C VAL A 100 -9.31 15.41 -10.49
N GLN A 101 -8.72 16.11 -11.46
CA GLN A 101 -7.30 15.99 -11.85
C GLN A 101 -6.32 16.28 -10.71
N GLU A 102 -6.74 17.05 -9.71
CA GLU A 102 -5.96 17.36 -8.52
C GLU A 102 -5.77 16.15 -7.58
N ASN A 103 -6.59 15.11 -7.71
CA ASN A 103 -6.54 13.93 -6.84
C ASN A 103 -5.57 12.84 -7.34
N PHE A 104 -4.98 13.01 -8.52
CA PHE A 104 -3.92 12.12 -9.00
C PHE A 104 -2.56 12.51 -8.43
N TYR A 105 -1.75 11.51 -8.09
CA TYR A 105 -0.38 11.71 -7.64
C TYR A 105 0.58 11.71 -8.84
N PRO A 106 1.49 12.70 -8.99
CA PRO A 106 2.40 12.83 -10.11
C PRO A 106 3.27 11.59 -10.38
N THR A 107 3.59 10.85 -9.32
CA THR A 107 4.42 9.65 -9.40
C THR A 107 3.72 8.49 -10.12
N ILE A 108 2.39 8.53 -10.31
CA ILE A 108 1.70 7.51 -11.11
C ILE A 108 2.17 7.52 -12.57
N LEU A 109 2.58 8.67 -13.08
CA LEU A 109 2.96 8.86 -14.49
C LEU A 109 4.45 8.66 -14.73
N HIS A 110 5.23 8.43 -13.68
CA HIS A 110 6.66 8.42 -13.79
C HIS A 110 7.19 7.08 -14.26
N ASN A 111 7.77 7.10 -15.44
CA ASN A 111 8.68 6.04 -15.88
C ASN A 111 9.94 6.09 -15.00
N GLY A 112 10.48 4.92 -14.66
CA GLY A 112 11.68 4.79 -13.82
C GLY A 112 11.42 4.27 -12.41
N PHE A 113 10.27 3.64 -12.16
CA PHE A 113 10.11 2.73 -11.04
C PHE A 113 10.41 1.30 -11.49
N GLU A 114 11.20 0.58 -10.71
CA GLU A 114 11.49 -0.83 -10.92
C GLU A 114 11.17 -1.61 -9.65
N ILE A 115 10.62 -2.82 -9.81
CA ILE A 115 10.40 -3.74 -8.68
C ILE A 115 11.76 -4.19 -8.16
N ALA A 116 12.11 -3.75 -6.97
CA ALA A 116 13.36 -4.08 -6.30
C ALA A 116 13.25 -5.38 -5.47
N GLU A 117 12.06 -5.65 -4.91
CA GLU A 117 11.79 -6.83 -4.09
C GLU A 117 10.32 -7.24 -4.20
N ALA A 118 10.06 -8.54 -4.28
CA ALA A 118 8.72 -9.10 -4.11
C ALA A 118 8.80 -10.31 -3.17
N LYS A 119 7.99 -10.32 -2.12
CA LYS A 119 8.02 -11.38 -1.11
C LYS A 119 6.69 -11.59 -0.41
N THR A 120 6.43 -12.83 -0.03
CA THR A 120 5.38 -13.17 0.91
C THR A 120 5.94 -13.12 2.32
N VAL A 121 5.24 -12.42 3.22
CA VAL A 121 5.54 -12.31 4.64
C VAL A 121 4.44 -13.02 5.43
N LYS A 122 4.82 -14.09 6.13
CA LYS A 122 3.94 -14.84 7.01
C LYS A 122 4.30 -14.53 8.46
N THR A 123 3.34 -14.04 9.23
CA THR A 123 3.50 -13.74 10.65
C THR A 123 2.66 -14.70 11.48
N THR A 124 3.28 -15.37 12.45
CA THR A 124 2.61 -16.19 13.45
C THR A 124 2.70 -15.48 14.79
N GLU A 125 1.55 -15.04 15.30
CA GLU A 125 1.40 -14.34 16.56
C GLU A 125 1.55 -15.29 17.75
N ALA A 126 1.73 -14.66 18.91
CA ALA A 126 1.79 -15.29 20.22
C ALA A 126 0.68 -16.32 20.51
N ASP A 127 -0.53 -16.04 20.04
CA ASP A 127 -1.73 -16.85 20.26
C ASP A 127 -1.93 -17.92 19.17
N GLY A 128 -1.00 -18.03 18.22
CA GLY A 128 -1.07 -18.93 17.08
C GLY A 128 -1.83 -18.38 15.88
N THR A 129 -2.33 -17.13 15.93
CA THR A 129 -2.91 -16.47 14.77
C THR A 129 -1.86 -16.34 13.67
N VAL A 130 -2.21 -16.77 12.46
CA VAL A 130 -1.33 -16.67 11.29
C VAL A 130 -1.91 -15.64 10.32
N THR A 131 -1.09 -14.68 9.92
CA THR A 131 -1.39 -13.74 8.84
C THR A 131 -0.34 -13.88 7.74
N GLU A 132 -0.78 -13.68 6.50
CA GLU A 132 0.09 -13.76 5.32
C GLU A 132 -0.24 -12.60 4.38
N ARG A 133 0.80 -11.90 3.93
CA ARG A 133 0.69 -10.79 3.00
C ARG A 133 1.80 -10.86 1.95
N LEU A 134 1.52 -10.30 0.78
CA LEU A 134 2.52 -10.07 -0.24
C LEU A 134 2.95 -8.60 -0.18
N GLU A 135 4.25 -8.39 -0.17
CA GLU A 135 4.89 -7.09 -0.24
C GLU A 135 5.65 -7.01 -1.56
N ILE A 136 5.33 -6.00 -2.38
CA ILE A 136 6.07 -5.70 -3.61
C ILE A 136 6.63 -4.29 -3.47
N ARG A 137 7.95 -4.15 -3.46
CA ARG A 137 8.63 -2.87 -3.31
C ARG A 137 9.17 -2.42 -4.65
N GLU A 138 8.79 -1.21 -5.03
CA GLU A 138 9.40 -0.47 -6.13
C GLU A 138 10.34 0.61 -5.61
N GLU A 139 11.42 0.83 -6.36
CA GLU A 139 12.37 1.91 -6.13
C GLU A 139 12.53 2.74 -7.39
N TYR A 140 12.76 4.04 -7.21
CA TYR A 140 13.02 4.93 -8.32
C TYR A 140 14.45 4.78 -8.84
N THR A 141 14.58 4.36 -10.10
CA THR A 141 15.84 4.19 -10.84
C THR A 141 15.98 5.16 -12.02
N GLY A 142 14.98 6.01 -12.28
CA GLY A 142 14.99 7.00 -13.35
C GLY A 142 15.91 8.21 -13.09
N ASP A 143 15.91 9.17 -14.02
CA ASP A 143 16.88 10.28 -14.06
C ASP A 143 16.50 11.53 -13.23
N ASN A 144 15.33 11.56 -12.57
CA ASN A 144 14.94 12.71 -11.75
C ASN A 144 15.82 12.80 -10.49
N GLU A 145 16.70 13.81 -10.44
CA GLU A 145 17.67 13.99 -9.36
C GLU A 145 17.02 14.10 -7.98
N LYS A 146 15.86 14.77 -7.87
CA LYS A 146 15.18 14.94 -6.59
C LYS A 146 14.66 13.60 -6.06
N MET A 147 14.00 12.82 -6.91
CA MET A 147 13.51 11.49 -6.54
C MET A 147 14.64 10.52 -6.20
N GLN A 148 15.78 10.61 -6.89
CA GLN A 148 16.99 9.85 -6.54
C GLN A 148 17.56 10.27 -5.17
N GLN A 149 17.67 11.57 -4.91
CA GLN A 149 18.18 12.11 -3.64
C GLN A 149 17.29 11.73 -2.45
N GLU A 150 15.97 11.75 -2.65
CA GLU A 150 14.98 11.35 -1.65
C GLU A 150 14.82 9.83 -1.55
N ARG A 151 15.50 9.06 -2.42
CA ARG A 151 15.45 7.60 -2.49
C ARG A 151 14.00 7.11 -2.54
N PHE A 152 13.24 7.68 -3.48
CA PHE A 152 11.81 7.42 -3.57
C PHE A 152 11.54 5.91 -3.72
N SER A 153 10.67 5.38 -2.88
CA SER A 153 10.24 3.99 -2.92
C SER A 153 8.78 3.88 -2.49
N ARG A 154 8.10 2.86 -3.01
CA ARG A 154 6.73 2.51 -2.62
C ARG A 154 6.62 1.01 -2.48
N THR A 155 5.92 0.56 -1.45
CA THR A 155 5.64 -0.85 -1.21
C THR A 155 4.14 -1.09 -1.29
N TYR A 156 3.74 -1.94 -2.22
CA TYR A 156 2.38 -2.43 -2.39
C TYR A 156 2.17 -3.55 -1.39
N ILE A 157 1.14 -3.42 -0.57
CA ILE A 157 0.76 -4.43 0.42
C ILE A 157 -0.51 -5.11 -0.06
N PHE A 158 -0.42 -6.42 -0.27
CA PHE A 158 -1.55 -7.25 -0.63
C PHE A 158 -1.84 -8.25 0.49
N LYS A 159 -3.11 -8.36 0.88
CA LYS A 159 -3.57 -9.43 1.75
C LYS A 159 -3.68 -10.73 0.97
N LYS A 160 -3.16 -11.83 1.52
CA LYS A 160 -3.39 -13.17 0.96
C LYS A 160 -4.78 -13.67 1.35
N GLU A 161 -5.58 -14.02 0.36
CA GLU A 161 -6.79 -14.83 0.50
C GLU A 161 -6.58 -16.19 -0.17
N GLU A 162 -7.48 -17.16 0.07
CA GLU A 162 -7.34 -18.57 -0.33
C GLU A 162 -6.69 -18.76 -1.72
N ASN A 163 -7.14 -18.02 -2.74
CA ASN A 163 -6.63 -18.11 -4.10
C ASN A 163 -6.30 -16.76 -4.75
N ALA A 164 -6.19 -15.68 -3.97
CA ALA A 164 -6.00 -14.33 -4.51
C ALA A 164 -5.10 -13.46 -3.63
N PHE A 165 -4.53 -12.43 -4.24
CA PHE A 165 -3.89 -11.31 -3.54
C PHE A 165 -4.75 -10.08 -3.73
N LEU A 166 -5.20 -9.51 -2.61
CA LEU A 166 -6.08 -8.35 -2.62
C LEU A 166 -5.30 -7.13 -2.17
N PHE A 167 -5.35 -6.07 -2.97
CA PHE A 167 -4.61 -4.86 -2.65
C PHE A 167 -5.20 -4.21 -1.37
N GLU A 168 -4.32 -3.92 -0.41
CA GLU A 168 -4.72 -3.37 0.87
C GLU A 168 -4.39 -1.88 0.99
N LYS A 169 -3.14 -1.52 0.67
CA LYS A 169 -2.56 -0.17 0.82
C LYS A 169 -1.18 -0.08 0.17
N PHE A 170 -0.68 1.16 0.10
CA PHE A 170 0.74 1.46 -0.14
C PHE A 170 1.43 1.92 1.15
N GLU A 171 2.73 1.66 1.23
CA GLU A 171 3.64 2.23 2.21
C GLU A 171 4.87 2.81 1.49
N GLY A 172 5.71 3.60 2.17
CA GLY A 172 6.96 4.12 1.60
C GLY A 172 7.06 5.64 1.66
N THR A 173 7.81 6.22 0.73
CA THR A 173 7.90 7.66 0.57
C THR A 173 6.52 8.17 0.21
N LEU A 174 5.89 8.90 1.15
CA LEU A 174 4.58 9.49 0.94
C LEU A 174 4.58 10.20 -0.41
N ASN A 175 3.63 9.86 -1.28
CA ASN A 175 3.28 10.68 -2.42
C ASN A 175 3.03 12.07 -1.84
N TYR A 176 4.00 12.97 -2.00
CA TYR A 176 4.02 14.27 -1.33
C TYR A 176 2.64 14.90 -1.47
N MET A 177 2.05 15.40 -0.40
CA MET A 177 0.87 16.27 -0.46
C MET A 177 1.28 17.62 0.13
N GLY A 178 0.82 18.74 -0.44
CA GLY A 178 1.19 20.09 0.00
C GLY A 178 2.21 20.79 -0.92
N THR A 179 2.90 21.84 -0.47
CA THR A 179 3.74 22.68 -1.36
C THR A 179 4.90 21.93 -2.02
N GLU A 180 5.37 20.84 -1.41
CA GLU A 180 6.39 19.95 -1.97
C GLU A 180 5.86 19.13 -3.16
N TYR A 181 4.55 18.83 -3.19
CA TYR A 181 3.82 18.22 -4.30
C TYR A 181 3.72 19.16 -5.50
N ASP A 182 3.45 20.46 -5.26
CA ASP A 182 3.33 21.43 -6.36
C ASP A 182 4.66 21.66 -7.08
N ALA A 183 5.77 21.68 -6.34
CA ALA A 183 7.10 21.76 -6.91
C ALA A 183 7.41 20.51 -7.75
N LEU A 184 7.17 19.33 -7.19
CA LEU A 184 7.41 18.06 -7.89
C LEU A 184 6.50 17.93 -9.13
N LYS A 185 5.21 18.28 -9.04
CA LYS A 185 4.28 18.25 -10.18
C LYS A 185 4.73 19.12 -11.36
N ASN A 186 5.47 20.19 -11.12
CA ASN A 186 6.03 21.03 -12.18
C ASN A 186 7.36 20.48 -12.72
N ASP A 187 8.17 19.83 -11.88
CA ASP A 187 9.43 19.19 -12.27
C ASP A 187 9.22 17.85 -13.01
N LEU A 188 8.04 17.24 -12.85
CA LEU A 188 7.65 15.95 -13.44
C LEU A 188 6.81 16.09 -14.74
N LYS A 189 6.57 17.32 -15.23
CA LYS A 189 5.94 17.60 -16.53
C LYS A 189 6.99 17.84 -17.60
#